data_AF-A0A0J6VN60-F1
#
_entry.id   AF-A0A0J6VN60-F1
#
_cell.length_a   1.000
_cell.length_b   1.000
_cell.length_c   1.000
_cell.angle_alpha   90.00
_cell.angle_beta   90.00
_cell.angle_gamma   90.00
#
_symmetry.space_group_name_H-M   'P 1'
#
loop_
_entity.id
_entity.type
_entity.pdbx_description
1 polymer ?
#
loop_
_entity_poly.entity_id
_entity_poly.type
_entity_poly.pdbx_seq_one_letter_code
_entity_poly.pdbx_strand_id
1 'polypeptide(L)'
;MRAHAAAMTQMADYLDSRPDVQQVFIDARSQGTPEERRAAIKAYTDTHPDVAATFQNIRQPVRDLSARCGLPMHQGMMPGGMAPGGMAPGAMAPGEMAPGGMSPGQ
;
A
#
# COMPACT_ATOMS: atom_id res chain seq x y z
N MET A 1 -17.33 12.46 3.69
CA MET A 1 -16.75 11.12 3.49
C MET A 1 -17.72 10.13 2.81
N ARG A 2 -18.43 10.52 1.73
CA ARG A 2 -19.43 9.64 1.08
C ARG A 2 -18.79 8.45 0.34
N ALA A 3 -17.69 8.67 -0.38
CA ALA A 3 -16.98 7.60 -1.09
C ALA A 3 -16.41 6.54 -0.14
N HIS A 4 -15.88 6.96 1.01
CA HIS A 4 -15.40 6.03 2.05
C HIS A 4 -16.54 5.23 2.65
N ALA A 5 -17.65 5.89 3.02
CA ALA A 5 -18.82 5.19 3.56
C ALA A 5 -19.36 4.15 2.57
N ALA A 6 -19.53 4.52 1.30
CA ALA A 6 -19.97 3.60 0.25
C ALA A 6 -19.02 2.41 0.07
N ALA A 7 -17.70 2.64 0.05
CA ALA A 7 -16.72 1.56 -0.03
C ALA A 7 -16.77 0.61 1.18
N MET A 8 -16.98 1.14 2.38
CA MET A 8 -17.10 0.32 3.60
C MET A 8 -18.40 -0.50 3.60
N THR A 9 -19.52 0.08 3.16
CA THR A 9 -20.79 -0.65 3.00
C THR A 9 -20.65 -1.76 1.99
N GLN A 10 -20.12 -1.48 0.80
CA GLN A 10 -19.94 -2.49 -0.24
C GLN A 10 -18.96 -3.59 0.18
N MET A 11 -17.93 -3.25 0.96
CA MET A 11 -17.05 -4.25 1.57
C MET A 11 -17.80 -5.14 2.57
N ALA A 12 -18.67 -4.57 3.41
CA ALA A 12 -19.46 -5.33 4.35
C ALA A 12 -20.44 -6.29 3.64
N ASP A 13 -21.16 -5.80 2.62
CA ASP A 13 -22.08 -6.62 1.82
C ASP A 13 -21.35 -7.78 1.12
N TYR A 14 -20.13 -7.52 0.63
CA TYR A 14 -19.30 -8.55 0.03
C TYR A 14 -18.84 -9.61 1.04
N LEU A 15 -18.39 -9.20 2.22
CA LEU A 15 -17.96 -10.14 3.26
C LEU A 15 -19.13 -10.97 3.81
N ASP A 16 -20.32 -10.37 3.95
CA ASP A 16 -21.53 -11.07 4.37
C ASP A 16 -21.95 -12.16 3.37
N SER A 17 -21.89 -11.84 2.06
CA SER A 17 -22.17 -12.79 0.99
C SER A 17 -21.07 -13.82 0.73
N ARG A 18 -19.89 -13.67 1.36
CA ARG A 18 -18.71 -14.54 1.21
C ARG A 18 -18.18 -14.96 2.57
N PRO A 19 -18.84 -15.92 3.26
CA PRO A 19 -18.40 -16.38 4.58
C PRO A 19 -16.99 -16.97 4.56
N ASP A 20 -16.56 -17.54 3.43
CA ASP A 20 -15.20 -18.03 3.19
C ASP A 20 -14.15 -16.91 3.28
N VAL A 21 -14.40 -15.80 2.58
CA VAL A 21 -13.51 -14.63 2.61
C VAL A 21 -13.58 -13.96 3.99
N GLN A 22 -14.76 -13.89 4.59
CA GLN A 22 -14.95 -13.28 5.91
C GLN A 22 -14.13 -13.98 7.00
N GLN A 23 -14.06 -15.33 6.99
CA GLN A 23 -13.23 -16.06 7.96
C GLN A 23 -11.77 -15.68 7.87
N VAL A 24 -11.21 -15.57 6.65
CA VAL A 24 -9.81 -15.16 6.45
C VAL A 24 -9.54 -13.78 7.06
N PHE A 25 -10.48 -12.84 6.95
CA PHE A 25 -10.32 -11.51 7.55
C PHE A 25 -10.44 -11.53 9.08
N ILE A 26 -11.29 -12.38 9.64
CA ILE A 26 -11.39 -12.59 11.09
C ILE A 26 -10.09 -13.20 11.63
N ASP A 27 -9.56 -14.21 10.95
CA ASP A 27 -8.30 -14.88 11.29
C ASP A 27 -7.10 -13.96 11.10
N ALA A 28 -7.08 -13.17 10.03
CA ALA A 28 -6.06 -12.15 9.83
C ALA A 28 -6.14 -11.09 10.93
N ARG A 29 -7.36 -10.72 11.40
CA ARG A 29 -7.51 -9.74 12.48
C ARG A 29 -7.04 -10.27 13.84
N SER A 30 -7.11 -11.58 14.09
CA SER A 30 -6.62 -12.18 15.32
C SER A 30 -5.09 -12.27 15.39
N GLN A 31 -4.37 -12.02 14.29
CA GLN A 31 -2.91 -11.95 14.31
C GLN A 31 -2.40 -10.76 15.13
N GLY A 32 -1.28 -10.97 15.83
CA GLY A 32 -0.74 -10.04 16.83
C GLY A 32 -0.30 -8.70 16.25
N THR A 33 0.40 -8.70 15.11
CA THR A 33 0.95 -7.48 14.50
C THR A 33 0.20 -7.05 13.24
N PRO A 34 0.15 -5.73 12.93
CA PRO A 34 -0.42 -5.23 11.68
C PRO A 34 0.24 -5.80 10.41
N GLU A 35 1.52 -6.18 10.50
CA GLU A 35 2.27 -6.78 9.40
C GLU A 35 1.78 -8.20 9.10
N GLU A 36 1.62 -9.03 10.13
CA GLU A 36 1.07 -10.39 9.98
C GLU A 36 -0.34 -10.37 9.37
N ARG A 37 -1.20 -9.42 9.80
CA ARG A 37 -2.53 -9.26 9.21
C ARG A 37 -2.46 -9.00 7.71
N ARG A 38 -1.54 -8.12 7.30
CA ARG A 38 -1.35 -7.76 5.89
C ARG A 38 -0.78 -8.93 5.10
N ALA A 39 0.18 -9.65 5.67
CA ALA A 39 0.77 -10.83 5.04
C ALA A 39 -0.28 -11.92 4.82
N ALA A 40 -1.13 -12.20 5.81
CA ALA A 40 -2.21 -13.17 5.70
C ALA A 40 -3.23 -12.79 4.61
N ILE A 41 -3.69 -11.54 4.60
CA ILE A 41 -4.61 -11.03 3.57
C ILE A 41 -3.94 -11.10 2.18
N LYS A 42 -2.67 -10.73 2.07
CA LYS A 42 -1.93 -10.77 0.81
C LYS A 42 -1.85 -12.19 0.26
N ALA A 43 -1.38 -13.14 1.08
CA ALA A 43 -1.25 -14.55 0.70
C ALA A 43 -2.58 -15.15 0.20
N TYR A 44 -3.68 -14.78 0.84
CA TYR A 44 -5.01 -15.18 0.38
C TYR A 44 -5.37 -14.55 -0.97
N THR A 45 -5.19 -13.24 -1.13
CA THR A 45 -5.51 -12.56 -2.40
C THR A 45 -4.62 -12.96 -3.58
N ASP A 46 -3.37 -13.41 -3.34
CA ASP A 46 -2.50 -13.93 -4.39
C ASP A 46 -3.04 -15.24 -5.00
N THR A 47 -3.79 -16.02 -4.22
CA THR A 47 -4.43 -17.27 -4.67
C THR A 47 -5.89 -17.09 -5.10
N HIS A 48 -6.48 -15.92 -4.84
CA HIS A 48 -7.87 -15.58 -5.14
C HIS A 48 -7.94 -14.25 -5.94
N PRO A 49 -7.57 -14.27 -7.23
CA PRO A 49 -7.50 -13.07 -8.06
C PRO A 49 -8.88 -12.40 -8.26
N ASP A 50 -9.97 -13.15 -8.17
CA ASP A 50 -11.35 -12.65 -8.20
C ASP A 50 -11.67 -11.80 -6.96
N VAL A 51 -11.25 -12.26 -5.79
CA VAL A 51 -11.40 -11.52 -4.52
C VAL A 51 -10.53 -10.24 -4.57
N ALA A 52 -9.30 -10.37 -5.07
CA ALA A 52 -8.40 -9.23 -5.24
C ALA A 52 -9.00 -8.16 -6.18
N ALA A 53 -9.56 -8.58 -7.32
CA ALA A 53 -10.22 -7.69 -8.27
C ALA A 53 -11.44 -7.00 -7.65
N THR A 54 -12.26 -7.74 -6.91
CA THR A 54 -13.43 -7.19 -6.22
C THR A 54 -13.05 -6.12 -5.20
N PHE A 55 -12.02 -6.38 -4.38
CA PHE A 55 -11.52 -5.37 -3.44
C PHE A 55 -10.90 -4.17 -4.12
N GLN A 56 -10.23 -4.35 -5.26
CA GLN A 56 -9.76 -3.22 -6.05
C GLN A 56 -10.92 -2.38 -6.57
N ASN A 57 -12.00 -2.99 -7.04
CA ASN A 57 -13.22 -2.31 -7.49
C ASN A 57 -13.89 -1.53 -6.36
N ILE A 58 -14.07 -2.14 -5.18
CA ILE A 58 -14.66 -1.47 -4.00
C ILE A 58 -13.84 -0.24 -3.59
N ARG A 59 -12.52 -0.28 -3.75
CA ARG A 59 -11.62 0.85 -3.40
C ARG A 59 -11.56 1.95 -4.47
N GLN A 60 -12.02 1.71 -5.70
CA GLN A 60 -11.89 2.69 -6.79
C GLN A 60 -12.50 4.06 -6.46
N PRO A 61 -13.71 4.18 -5.88
CA PRO A 61 -14.31 5.49 -5.63
C PRO A 61 -13.48 6.35 -4.66
N VAL A 62 -12.81 5.71 -3.69
CA VAL A 62 -11.92 6.39 -2.73
C VAL A 62 -10.61 6.78 -3.41
N ARG A 63 -10.06 5.91 -4.27
CA ARG A 63 -8.85 6.20 -5.04
C ARG A 63 -9.06 7.33 -6.03
N ASP A 64 -10.17 7.33 -6.76
CA ASP A 64 -10.53 8.39 -7.72
C ASP A 64 -10.66 9.74 -7.02
N LEU A 65 -11.40 9.78 -5.89
CA LEU A 65 -11.50 10.97 -5.06
C LEU A 65 -10.12 11.46 -4.60
N SER A 66 -9.26 10.54 -4.19
CA SER A 66 -7.91 10.89 -3.72
C SER A 66 -7.05 11.47 -4.82
N ALA A 67 -7.07 10.86 -6.02
CA ALA A 67 -6.36 11.35 -7.19
C ALA A 67 -6.83 12.75 -7.61
N ARG A 68 -8.16 12.96 -7.60
CA ARG A 68 -8.78 14.25 -7.93
C ARG A 68 -8.45 15.35 -6.92
N CYS A 69 -8.32 15.00 -5.65
CA CYS A 69 -8.01 15.95 -4.58
C CYS A 69 -6.50 16.09 -4.31
N GLY A 70 -5.64 15.37 -5.05
CA GLY A 70 -4.19 15.38 -4.81
C GLY A 70 -3.79 14.86 -3.42
N LEU A 71 -4.63 14.05 -2.78
CA LEU A 71 -4.35 13.50 -1.46
C LEU A 71 -3.34 12.35 -1.61
N PRO A 72 -2.18 12.39 -0.94
CA PRO A 72 -1.20 11.32 -1.01
C PRO A 72 -1.75 10.09 -0.29
N MET A 73 -2.47 9.24 -1.02
CA MET A 73 -2.75 7.86 -0.59
C MET A 73 -1.49 7.03 -0.88
N HIS A 74 -0.41 7.32 -0.14
CA HIS A 74 0.79 6.48 -0.21
C HIS A 74 0.42 5.14 0.42
N GLN A 75 0.22 4.16 -0.44
CA GLN A 75 0.31 2.73 -0.16
C GLN A 75 1.67 2.46 0.49
N GLY A 76 1.82 2.76 1.78
CA GLY A 76 3.07 2.61 2.53
C GLY A 76 3.35 3.64 3.64
N MET A 77 2.58 4.72 3.80
CA MET A 77 2.98 5.80 4.72
C MET A 77 1.92 6.11 5.79
N MET A 78 2.28 5.74 7.04
CA MET A 78 1.94 6.32 8.35
C MET A 78 0.95 5.58 9.29
N PRO A 79 1.11 5.68 10.64
CA PRO A 79 2.11 6.44 11.41
C PRO A 79 2.87 5.60 12.47
N GLY A 80 4.20 5.61 12.39
CA GLY A 80 5.06 4.99 13.40
C GLY A 80 6.54 5.11 13.03
N GLY A 81 7.03 6.34 12.85
CA GLY A 81 8.42 6.57 12.47
C GLY A 81 8.68 8.05 12.22
N MET A 82 9.04 8.77 13.27
CA MET A 82 9.68 10.07 13.18
C MET A 82 11.00 9.90 12.40
N ALA A 83 11.14 10.52 11.24
CA ALA A 83 12.44 10.80 10.64
C ALA A 83 12.42 12.21 10.05
N PRO A 84 12.99 13.21 10.74
CA PRO A 84 13.25 14.51 10.17
C PRO A 84 14.56 14.44 9.39
N GLY A 85 14.52 14.73 8.08
CA GLY A 85 15.71 15.08 7.32
C GLY A 85 15.99 14.21 6.09
N GLY A 86 16.11 14.89 4.95
CA GLY A 86 17.13 14.54 3.96
C GLY A 86 16.66 13.82 2.69
N MET A 87 16.70 14.57 1.59
CA MET A 87 17.02 14.13 0.22
C MET A 87 15.87 13.63 -0.66
N ALA A 88 15.37 14.54 -1.49
CA ALA A 88 14.68 14.21 -2.73
C ALA A 88 15.68 13.51 -3.71
N PRO A 89 15.37 12.33 -4.26
CA PRO A 89 16.18 11.73 -5.32
C PRO A 89 15.64 12.22 -6.67
N GLY A 90 16.32 13.19 -7.29
CA GLY A 90 15.79 13.77 -8.54
C GLY A 90 16.73 14.60 -9.42
N ALA A 91 18.03 14.65 -9.14
CA ALA A 91 19.00 15.29 -10.04
C ALA A 91 20.31 14.51 -10.07
N MET A 92 20.29 13.34 -10.71
CA MET A 92 21.51 12.73 -11.24
C MET A 92 21.54 13.06 -12.73
N ALA A 93 22.25 14.13 -13.09
CA ALA A 93 22.59 14.40 -14.49
C ALA A 93 23.67 13.38 -14.92
N PRO A 94 23.51 12.67 -16.05
CA PRO A 94 24.51 11.73 -16.54
C PRO A 94 25.52 12.48 -17.41
N GLY A 95 26.79 12.41 -17.04
CA GLY A 95 27.90 12.83 -17.89
C GLY A 95 28.93 13.67 -17.16
N GLU A 96 29.92 13.03 -16.54
CA GLU A 96 31.33 13.16 -16.94
C GLU A 96 32.16 12.21 -16.06
N MET A 97 32.45 11.02 -16.60
CA MET A 97 33.47 10.13 -16.05
C MET A 97 34.81 10.61 -16.60
N ALA A 98 35.62 11.30 -15.79
CA ALA A 98 37.03 11.50 -16.08
C ALA A 98 37.84 10.35 -15.45
N PRO A 99 38.57 9.54 -16.23
CA PRO A 99 39.29 8.38 -15.72
C PRO A 99 40.74 8.72 -15.36
N GLY A 100 41.23 8.12 -14.29
CA GLY A 100 42.65 7.78 -14.13
C GLY A 100 43.46 8.64 -13.16
N GLY A 101 43.97 7.99 -12.11
CA GLY A 101 45.05 8.55 -11.29
C GLY A 101 45.12 7.98 -9.88
N MET A 102 45.83 6.87 -9.72
CA MET A 102 46.21 6.23 -8.44
C MET A 102 47.10 7.18 -7.58
N SER A 103 47.05 6.98 -6.25
CA SER A 103 47.78 7.60 -5.09
C SER A 103 49.32 7.77 -5.21
N PRO A 104 50.14 8.19 -4.20
CA PRO A 104 49.89 8.61 -2.79
C PRO A 104 50.73 9.82 -2.25
N GLY A 105 50.38 10.29 -1.03
CA GLY A 105 51.25 10.75 0.08
C GLY A 105 52.38 11.78 -0.14
N GLN A 106 52.28 12.92 0.55
CA GLN A 106 53.27 13.51 1.49
C GLN A 106 52.59 14.64 2.29
#